data_AF-A0A950SPY3-F1
#
_entry.id   AF-A0A950SPY3-F1
#
_cell.length_a   1.000
_cell.length_b   1.000
_cell.length_c   1.000
_cell.angle_alpha   90.00
_cell.angle_beta   90.00
_cell.angle_gamma   90.00
#
_symmetry.space_group_name_H-M   'P 1'
#
loop_
_entity.id
_entity.type
_entity.pdbx_description
1 polymer ?
#
loop_
_entity_poly.entity_id
_entity_poly.type
_entity_poly.pdbx_seq_one_letter_code
_entity_poly.pdbx_strand_id
1 'polypeptide(L)' 'MSLLERALADRGEMRRGDLGDLVGCKYWGPGRFARALKTAAEQGRIKRTGFGRYGPAA' A
#
# COMPACT_ATOMS: atom_id res chain seq x y z
N MET A 1 -2.07 -7.32 10.81
CA MET A 1 -2.69 -6.31 9.93
C MET A 1 -1.80 -5.08 9.89
N SER A 2 -1.18 -4.82 8.74
CA SER A 2 -0.25 -3.70 8.53
C SER A 2 -1.00 -2.40 8.26
N LEU A 3 -0.32 -1.24 8.39
CA LEU A 3 -0.93 0.07 8.12
C LEU A 3 -1.48 0.20 6.69
N LEU A 4 -0.80 -0.43 5.72
CA LEU A 4 -1.22 -0.48 4.32
C LEU A 4 -2.55 -1.24 4.13
N GLU A 5 -2.73 -2.35 4.84
CA GLU A 5 -3.94 -3.18 4.76
C GLU A 5 -5.13 -2.42 5.32
N ARG A 6 -4.95 -1.76 6.48
CA ARG A 6 -5.99 -0.95 7.10
C ARG A 6 -6.39 0.23 6.22
N ALA A 7 -5.42 0.93 5.65
CA ALA A 7 -5.66 2.05 4.74
C ALA A 7 -6.49 1.62 3.52
N LEU A 8 -6.14 0.50 2.91
CA LEU A 8 -6.83 -0.02 1.73
C LEU A 8 -8.18 -0.68 2.06
N ALA A 9 -8.34 -1.23 3.26
CA ALA A 9 -9.63 -1.73 3.74
C ALA A 9 -10.63 -0.60 4.01
N ASP A 10 -10.16 0.54 4.53
CA ASP A 10 -10.98 1.72 4.84
C ASP A 10 -11.35 2.53 3.58
N ARG A 11 -10.35 2.83 2.74
CA ARG A 11 -10.50 3.72 1.57
C ARG A 11 -10.74 2.99 0.26
N GLY A 12 -10.55 1.68 0.22
CA GLY A 12 -10.60 0.89 -1.01
C GLY A 12 -9.36 1.04 -1.87
N GLU A 13 -9.53 0.99 -3.19
CA GLU A 13 -8.44 1.11 -4.14
C GLU A 13 -7.85 2.53 -4.17
N MET A 14 -6.52 2.64 -4.09
CA MET A 14 -5.79 3.90 -4.09
C MET A 14 -4.52 3.85 -4.94
N ARG A 15 -4.08 5.02 -5.44
CA ARG A 15 -2.77 5.15 -6.09
C ARG A 15 -1.63 5.07 -5.06
N ARG A 16 -0.46 4.63 -5.51
CA ARG A 16 0.76 4.55 -4.69
C ARG A 16 1.10 5.87 -3.99
N GLY A 17 0.95 7.00 -4.68
CA GLY A 17 1.23 8.32 -4.13
C GLY A 17 0.30 8.67 -2.97
N ASP A 18 -1.01 8.65 -3.22
CA ASP A 18 -2.04 8.92 -2.20
C ASP A 18 -1.94 7.99 -1.00
N LEU A 19 -1.70 6.69 -1.24
CA LEU A 19 -1.47 5.73 -0.17
C LEU A 19 -0.22 6.08 0.63
N GLY A 20 0.84 6.53 -0.06
CA GLY A 20 2.09 6.97 0.55
C GLY A 20 1.92 8.19 1.43
N ASP A 21 1.18 9.20 0.99
CA ASP A 21 0.86 10.38 1.80
C ASP A 21 0.03 9.98 3.04
N LEU A 22 -0.99 9.13 2.85
CA LEU A 22 -1.88 8.69 3.92
C LEU A 22 -1.14 7.90 5.02
N VAL A 23 -0.21 7.02 4.65
CA VAL A 23 0.59 6.24 5.62
C VAL A 23 1.83 6.98 6.13
N GLY A 24 2.06 8.21 5.66
CA GLY A 24 3.23 9.01 6.02
C GLY A 24 4.53 8.39 5.52
N CYS A 25 4.61 7.96 4.26
CA CYS A 25 5.76 7.26 3.69
C CYS A 25 7.09 8.01 3.85
N LYS A 26 7.04 9.35 3.94
CA LYS A 26 8.19 10.22 4.22
C LYS A 26 8.92 9.88 5.53
N TYR A 27 8.23 9.27 6.49
CA TYR A 27 8.81 8.89 7.79
C TYR A 27 9.38 7.46 7.81
N TRP A 28 9.19 6.69 6.75
CA TRP A 28 9.60 5.27 6.73
C TRP A 28 11.06 5.07 6.31
N GLY A 29 11.68 6.11 5.74
CA GLY A 29 13.00 6.07 5.14
C GLY A 29 12.98 5.66 3.66
N PRO A 30 14.06 5.96 2.92
CA PRO A 30 14.13 5.80 1.47
C PRO A 30 13.87 4.35 1.06
N GLY A 31 12.95 4.15 0.12
CA GLY A 31 12.62 2.84 -0.46
C GLY A 31 11.84 1.89 0.46
N ARG A 32 11.69 2.17 1.76
CA ARG A 32 10.97 1.28 2.69
C ARG A 32 9.51 1.11 2.34
N PHE A 33 8.83 2.19 1.98
CA PHE A 33 7.43 2.13 1.55
C PHE A 33 7.23 1.29 0.29
N ALA A 34 8.08 1.48 -0.72
CA ALA A 34 8.02 0.68 -1.94
C ALA A 34 8.27 -0.81 -1.67
N ARG A 35 9.22 -1.12 -0.78
CA ARG A 35 9.53 -2.49 -0.37
C ARG A 35 8.38 -3.12 0.43
N ALA A 36 7.76 -2.37 1.34
CA ALA A 36 6.59 -2.81 2.08
C ALA A 36 5.38 -3.09 1.18
N LEU A 37 5.13 -2.24 0.17
CA LEU A 37 4.09 -2.48 -0.83
C LEU A 37 4.35 -3.76 -1.63
N LYS A 38 5.59 -3.95 -2.10
CA LYS A 38 5.98 -5.15 -2.84
C LYS A 38 5.77 -6.41 -1.98
N THR A 39 6.28 -6.40 -0.74
CA THR A 39 6.13 -7.52 0.19
C THR A 39 4.67 -7.80 0.54
N ALA A 40 3.86 -6.77 0.80
CA ALA A 40 2.44 -6.95 1.10
C ALA A 40 1.67 -7.51 -0.11
N ALA A 41 2.03 -7.10 -1.33
CA ALA A 41 1.44 -7.63 -2.56
C ALA A 41 1.87 -9.08 -2.83
N GLU A 42 3.16 -9.39 -2.64
CA GLU A 42 3.69 -10.76 -2.76
C GLU A 42 3.08 -11.72 -1.73
N GLN A 43 2.77 -11.22 -0.53
CA GLN A 43 2.11 -11.97 0.53
C GLN A 43 0.59 -12.08 0.35
N GLY A 44 0.02 -11.49 -0.71
CA GLY A 44 -1.42 -11.50 -0.95
C GLY A 44 -2.23 -10.70 0.07
N ARG A 45 -1.61 -9.80 0.84
CA ARG A 45 -2.30 -8.94 1.83
C ARG A 45 -2.95 -7.71 1.19
N ILE A 46 -2.40 -7.28 0.07
CA ILE A 46 -2.94 -6.22 -0.79
C ILE A 46 -2.84 -6.71 -2.24
N LYS A 47 -3.66 -6.19 -3.14
CA LYS A 47 -3.57 -6.51 -4.58
C LYS A 47 -3.14 -5.30 -5.38
N ARG A 48 -2.30 -5.49 -6.39
CA ARG A 48 -2.00 -4.45 -7.38
C ARG A 48 -3.10 -4.47 -8.43
N THR A 49 -3.84 -3.38 -8.57
CA THR A 49 -5.01 -3.33 -9.47
C THR A 49 -4.70 -2.77 -10.86
N GLY A 50 -3.57 -2.07 -11.01
CA GLY A 50 -3.08 -1.56 -12.31
C GLY A 50 -2.58 -0.12 -12.22
N PHE A 51 -1.71 0.31 -13.14
CA PHE A 51 -1.20 1.71 -13.22
C PHE A 51 -0.66 2.29 -11.90
N GLY A 52 0.03 1.47 -11.09
CA GLY A 52 0.55 1.91 -9.79
C GLY A 52 -0.51 2.09 -8.70
N ARG A 53 -1.70 1.47 -8.86
CA ARG A 53 -2.75 1.39 -7.84
C ARG A 53 -2.70 0.08 -7.06
N TYR A 54 -3.11 0.18 -5.81
CA TYR A 54 -3.22 -0.92 -4.87
C TYR A 54 -4.63 -0.92 -4.29
N GLY A 55 -5.18 -2.10 -4.10
CA GLY A 55 -6.47 -2.32 -3.46
C GLY A 55 -6.36 -3.36 -2.36
N PRO A 56 -7.43 -3.52 -1.56
CA PRO A 56 -7.50 -4.58 -0.57
C PRO A 56 -7.32 -5.94 -1.25
N ALA A 57 -6.68 -6.88 -0.54
CA ALA A 57 -6.77 -8.29 -0.91
C ALA A 57 -8.23 -8.72 -0.85
N ALA A 58 -8.63 -9.53 -1.83
CA ALA A 58 -9.96 -10.13 -1.88
C ALA A 58 -10.06 -11.27 -0.86
#